data_AF-A0AA42LLW4-F1
#
_entry.id   AF-A0AA42LLW4-F1
#
_cell.length_a   1.000
_cell.length_b   1.000
_cell.length_c   1.000
_cell.angle_alpha   90.00
_cell.angle_beta   90.00
_cell.angle_gamma   90.00
#
_symmetry.space_group_name_H-M   'P 1'
#
loop_
_entity.id
_entity.type
_entity.pdbx_description
1 polymer ?
#
loop_
_entity_poly.entity_id
_entity_poly.type
_entity_poly.pdbx_seq_one_letter_code
_entity_poly.pdbx_strand_id
1 'polypeptide(L)'
;MTKKVSQLPVAESFGDGDQVEIVQGGVSKRASGSVLKSGLSTPTGLPFRQVTGSTYTLGLIDVGFFIEFTSASPVLVTLPAQADVDWLGTEEIYLCQAGTGAVTVQGDGFDIIKPASRSRTTAEKDAVIALKRRAAVDSWRLVGLLGDAP
;
A
#
# COMPACT_ATOMS: atom_id res chain seq x y z
N MET A 1 8.27 34.70 -37.01
CA MET A 1 7.49 35.45 -35.99
C MET A 1 7.17 34.51 -34.84
N THR A 2 7.69 34.78 -33.65
CA THR A 2 7.39 34.00 -32.43
C THR A 2 6.02 34.40 -31.92
N LYS A 3 5.07 33.46 -31.84
CA LYS A 3 3.75 33.73 -31.25
C LYS A 3 3.91 34.06 -29.77
N LYS A 4 3.19 35.07 -29.28
CA LYS A 4 3.06 35.30 -27.83
C LYS A 4 2.19 34.20 -27.23
N VAL A 5 2.41 33.85 -25.96
CA VAL A 5 1.62 32.82 -25.25
C VAL A 5 0.11 33.12 -25.29
N SER A 6 -0.28 34.40 -25.28
CA SER A 6 -1.67 34.85 -25.41
C SER A 6 -2.33 34.58 -26.77
N GLN A 7 -1.56 34.12 -27.77
CA GLN A 7 -2.02 33.83 -29.12
C GLN A 7 -2.04 32.33 -29.42
N LEU A 8 -1.79 31.49 -28.41
CA LEU A 8 -1.92 30.04 -28.50
C LEU A 8 -3.39 29.64 -28.35
N PRO A 9 -3.84 28.56 -29.03
CA PRO A 9 -5.17 28.02 -28.81
C PRO A 9 -5.34 27.59 -27.33
N VAL A 10 -6.60 27.56 -26.87
CA VAL A 10 -6.95 27.01 -25.55
C VAL A 10 -6.45 25.56 -25.47
N ALA A 11 -5.95 25.17 -24.29
CA ALA A 11 -5.50 23.80 -24.07
C ALA A 11 -6.67 22.82 -24.17
N GLU A 12 -6.46 21.73 -24.90
CA GLU A 12 -7.40 20.61 -24.97
C GLU A 12 -7.09 19.59 -23.86
N SER A 13 -8.07 18.76 -23.53
CA SER A 13 -7.88 17.67 -22.56
C SER A 13 -6.99 16.58 -23.13
N PHE A 14 -6.09 16.03 -22.31
CA PHE A 14 -5.22 14.92 -22.70
C PHE A 14 -6.01 13.60 -22.88
N GLY A 15 -6.09 13.14 -24.13
CA GLY A 15 -6.78 11.93 -24.54
C GLY A 15 -5.95 10.65 -24.37
N ASP A 16 -6.60 9.49 -24.56
CA ASP A 16 -5.95 8.19 -24.38
C ASP A 16 -4.85 7.90 -25.41
N GLY A 17 -4.97 8.49 -26.61
CA GLY A 17 -3.99 8.39 -27.69
C GLY A 17 -2.86 9.42 -27.61
N ASP A 18 -3.01 10.45 -26.78
CA ASP A 18 -2.00 11.50 -26.67
C ASP A 18 -0.74 10.95 -26.02
N GLN A 19 0.44 11.34 -26.51
CA GLN A 19 1.70 10.79 -26.04
C GLN A 19 2.55 11.85 -25.32
N VAL A 20 3.11 11.45 -24.18
CA VAL A 20 4.14 12.22 -23.47
C VAL A 20 5.45 11.43 -23.44
N GLU A 21 6.57 12.12 -23.52
CA GLU A 21 7.87 11.52 -23.31
C GLU A 21 8.12 11.34 -21.81
N ILE A 22 8.45 10.12 -21.41
CA ILE A 22 8.83 9.75 -20.06
C ILE A 22 10.23 9.14 -20.09
N VAL A 23 10.99 9.29 -19.01
CA VAL A 23 12.28 8.60 -18.86
C VAL A 23 12.08 7.39 -17.96
N GLN A 24 12.39 6.20 -18.47
CA GLN A 24 12.33 4.96 -17.72
C GLN A 24 13.67 4.22 -17.84
N GLY A 25 14.35 4.03 -16.71
CA GLY A 25 15.66 3.35 -16.69
C GLY A 25 16.74 4.08 -17.49
N GLY A 26 16.72 5.42 -17.49
CA GLY A 26 17.68 6.24 -18.24
C GLY A 26 17.41 6.34 -19.75
N VAL A 27 16.28 5.80 -20.22
CA VAL A 27 15.89 5.84 -21.64
C VAL A 27 14.60 6.62 -21.81
N SER A 28 14.56 7.52 -22.79
CA SER A 28 13.34 8.20 -23.23
C SER A 28 12.38 7.24 -23.93
N LYS A 29 11.12 7.19 -23.47
CA LYS A 29 10.02 6.41 -24.04
C LYS A 29 8.80 7.30 -24.23
N ARG A 30 7.94 6.99 -25.20
CA ARG A 30 6.63 7.66 -25.34
C ARG A 30 5.56 6.82 -24.65
N ALA A 31 4.87 7.39 -23.68
CA ALA A 31 3.72 6.79 -23.04
C ALA A 31 2.45 7.48 -23.54
N SER A 32 1.43 6.69 -23.89
CA SER A 32 0.11 7.21 -24.23
C SER A 32 -0.68 7.58 -22.98
N GLY A 33 -1.69 8.44 -23.11
CA GLY A 33 -2.60 8.77 -22.02
C GLY A 33 -3.26 7.53 -21.42
N SER A 34 -3.55 6.51 -22.23
CA SER A 34 -4.02 5.22 -21.73
C SER A 34 -3.00 4.49 -20.86
N VAL A 35 -1.71 4.48 -21.23
CA VAL A 35 -0.63 3.86 -20.43
C VAL A 35 -0.43 4.61 -19.13
N LEU A 36 -0.45 5.95 -19.15
CA LEU A 36 -0.35 6.76 -17.94
C LEU A 36 -1.55 6.55 -17.02
N LYS A 37 -2.77 6.53 -17.58
CA LYS A 37 -4.01 6.25 -16.84
C LYS A 37 -4.03 4.82 -16.31
N SER A 38 -3.51 3.85 -17.04
CA SER A 38 -3.40 2.46 -16.60
C SER A 38 -2.36 2.29 -15.50
N GLY A 39 -1.26 3.03 -15.54
CA GLY A 39 -0.30 3.08 -14.43
C GLY A 39 -0.85 3.78 -13.19
N LEU A 40 -1.82 4.67 -13.37
CA LEU A 40 -2.54 5.37 -12.30
C LEU A 40 -3.80 4.63 -11.84
N SER A 41 -4.34 3.72 -12.64
CA SER A 41 -5.56 3.00 -12.32
C SER A 41 -5.28 2.02 -11.17
N THR A 42 -6.15 2.05 -10.16
CA THR A 42 -6.14 1.08 -9.06
C THR A 42 -6.17 -0.33 -9.66
N PRO A 43 -5.26 -1.23 -9.27
CA PRO A 43 -5.28 -2.62 -9.73
C PRO A 43 -6.70 -3.20 -9.62
N THR A 44 -7.18 -3.82 -10.70
CA THR A 44 -8.46 -4.54 -10.64
C THR A 44 -8.21 -5.85 -9.90
N GLY A 45 -8.72 -5.98 -8.69
CA GLY A 45 -8.46 -7.09 -7.79
C GLY A 45 -7.36 -6.80 -6.78
N LEU A 46 -7.05 -7.80 -5.95
CA LEU A 46 -6.13 -7.67 -4.81
C LEU A 46 -4.82 -8.39 -5.15
N PRO A 47 -3.83 -7.73 -5.78
CA PRO A 47 -2.58 -8.36 -6.18
C PRO A 47 -1.85 -8.91 -4.95
N PHE A 48 -1.23 -10.07 -5.08
CA PHE A 48 -0.42 -10.64 -4.00
C PHE A 48 1.06 -10.29 -4.15
N ARG A 49 1.78 -10.20 -3.02
CA ARG A 49 3.23 -10.03 -2.98
C ARG A 49 3.81 -10.85 -1.84
N GLN A 50 4.90 -11.57 -2.13
CA GLN A 50 5.58 -12.39 -1.13
C GLN A 50 6.72 -11.62 -0.44
N VAL A 51 6.86 -11.81 0.86
CA VAL A 51 7.95 -11.29 1.70
C VAL A 51 8.56 -12.44 2.50
N THR A 52 9.87 -12.62 2.40
CA THR A 52 10.62 -13.68 3.09
C THR A 52 11.33 -13.21 4.36
N GLY A 53 11.46 -11.90 4.54
CA GLY A 53 12.10 -11.29 5.70
C GLY A 53 11.32 -11.47 7.00
N SER A 54 12.01 -11.36 8.13
CA SER A 54 11.43 -11.32 9.48
C SER A 54 11.11 -9.90 9.96
N THR A 55 11.38 -8.90 9.14
CA THR A 55 11.00 -7.51 9.37
C THR A 55 10.46 -6.92 8.08
N TYR A 56 9.44 -6.07 8.19
CA TYR A 56 8.86 -5.38 7.05
C TYR A 56 8.27 -4.05 7.47
N THR A 57 8.60 -2.98 6.75
CA THR A 57 8.03 -1.65 6.98
C THR A 57 7.02 -1.36 5.88
N LEU A 58 5.79 -1.05 6.28
CA LEU A 58 4.70 -0.75 5.36
C LEU A 58 4.90 0.61 4.67
N GLY A 59 4.47 0.72 3.42
CA GLY A 59 4.43 1.99 2.68
C GLY A 59 3.22 2.09 1.74
N LEU A 60 3.11 3.20 1.01
CA LEU A 60 1.99 3.42 0.08
C LEU A 60 1.90 2.37 -1.03
N ILE A 61 3.03 1.75 -1.40
CA ILE A 61 3.07 0.65 -2.38
C ILE A 61 2.37 -0.64 -1.90
N ASP A 62 2.04 -0.72 -0.61
CA ASP A 62 1.41 -1.88 0.01
C ASP A 62 -0.12 -1.78 0.04
N VAL A 63 -0.64 -0.58 -0.22
CA VAL A 63 -2.06 -0.30 -0.20
C VAL A 63 -2.75 -1.08 -1.31
N GLY A 64 -3.77 -1.85 -0.93
CA GLY A 64 -4.51 -2.72 -1.84
C GLY A 64 -3.80 -4.03 -2.19
N PHE A 65 -2.71 -4.41 -1.52
CA PHE A 65 -2.03 -5.68 -1.73
C PHE A 65 -2.37 -6.73 -0.67
N PHE A 66 -2.26 -8.01 -1.09
CA PHE A 66 -2.23 -9.19 -0.24
C PHE A 66 -0.78 -9.60 -0.01
N ILE A 67 -0.24 -9.33 1.18
CA ILE A 67 1.17 -9.59 1.47
C ILE A 67 1.29 -10.93 2.17
N GLU A 68 1.99 -11.87 1.54
CA GLU A 68 2.27 -13.19 2.11
C GLU A 68 3.66 -13.22 2.73
N PHE A 69 3.71 -13.42 4.05
CA PHE A 69 4.95 -13.58 4.78
C PHE A 69 5.29 -15.07 4.88
N THR A 70 6.35 -15.50 4.20
CA THR A 70 6.74 -16.93 4.15
C THR A 70 7.85 -17.29 5.13
N SER A 71 8.22 -16.39 6.04
CA SER A 71 9.29 -16.64 7.01
C SER A 71 8.89 -17.71 8.02
N ALA A 72 9.85 -18.55 8.39
CA ALA A 72 9.68 -19.49 9.50
C ALA A 72 9.90 -18.81 10.87
N SER A 73 10.61 -17.67 10.88
CA SER A 73 10.87 -16.85 12.07
C SER A 73 9.74 -15.84 12.28
N PRO A 74 9.45 -15.42 13.52
CA PRO A 74 8.49 -14.36 13.79
C PRO A 74 8.77 -13.12 12.93
N VAL A 75 7.71 -12.55 12.36
CA VAL A 75 7.78 -11.39 11.47
C VAL A 75 7.24 -10.16 12.20
N LEU A 76 8.06 -9.11 12.29
CA LEU A 76 7.61 -7.80 12.77
C LEU A 76 7.26 -6.90 11.58
N VAL A 77 5.99 -6.52 11.49
CA VAL A 77 5.48 -5.58 10.51
C VAL A 77 5.29 -4.22 11.17
N THR A 78 6.04 -3.22 10.72
CA THR A 78 5.95 -1.85 11.23
C THR A 78 5.08 -1.03 10.30
N LEU A 79 4.11 -0.32 10.87
CA LEU A 79 3.35 0.73 10.21
C LEU A 79 3.96 2.10 10.60
N PRO A 80 4.63 2.80 9.69
CA PRO A 80 5.23 4.12 9.94
C PRO A 80 4.22 5.21 10.34
N ALA A 81 4.73 6.22 11.03
CA ALA A 81 3.96 7.41 11.41
C ALA A 81 3.55 8.22 10.18
N GLN A 82 2.55 9.10 10.35
CA GLN A 82 2.13 10.04 9.30
C GLN A 82 3.27 10.94 8.81
N ALA A 83 4.26 11.24 9.66
CA ALA A 83 5.39 12.10 9.31
C ALA A 83 6.38 11.43 8.34
N ASP A 84 6.43 10.10 8.31
CA ASP A 84 7.34 9.33 7.46
C ASP A 84 6.65 8.85 6.17
N VAL A 85 5.34 8.60 6.23
CA VAL A 85 4.52 8.16 5.09
C VAL A 85 3.18 8.90 5.11
N ASP A 86 2.88 9.58 4.01
CA ASP A 86 1.64 10.35 3.83
C ASP A 86 0.42 9.46 3.55
N TRP A 87 -0.13 8.84 4.60
CA TRP A 87 -1.37 8.07 4.50
C TRP A 87 -2.58 8.98 4.22
N LEU A 88 -3.44 8.59 3.27
CA LEU A 88 -4.58 9.38 2.78
C LEU A 88 -5.88 9.14 3.55
N GLY A 89 -5.94 8.13 4.43
CA GLY A 89 -7.11 7.86 5.26
C GLY A 89 -8.01 6.73 4.75
N THR A 90 -7.79 6.26 3.53
CA THR A 90 -8.62 5.25 2.84
C THR A 90 -7.93 3.90 2.70
N GLU A 91 -6.70 3.77 3.18
CA GLU A 91 -5.86 2.61 2.94
C GLU A 91 -6.44 1.34 3.53
N GLU A 92 -6.14 0.24 2.85
CA GLU A 92 -6.38 -1.11 3.32
C GLU A 92 -5.22 -2.00 2.87
N ILE A 93 -4.68 -2.78 3.79
CA ILE A 93 -3.53 -3.66 3.55
C ILE A 93 -3.83 -5.02 4.17
N TYR A 94 -3.62 -6.08 3.41
CA TYR A 94 -3.87 -7.45 3.84
C TYR A 94 -2.55 -8.17 4.08
N LEU A 95 -2.45 -8.88 5.19
CA LEU A 95 -1.25 -9.58 5.65
C LEU A 95 -1.62 -11.04 5.92
N CYS A 96 -0.84 -11.97 5.37
CA CYS A 96 -1.04 -13.40 5.51
C CYS A 96 0.19 -14.06 6.13
N GLN A 97 -0.02 -14.87 7.17
CA GLN A 97 1.00 -15.71 7.78
C GLN A 97 1.23 -16.99 6.97
N ALA A 98 1.72 -16.87 5.73
CA ALA A 98 1.97 -18.02 4.86
C ALA A 98 3.07 -18.96 5.40
N GLY A 99 4.02 -18.43 6.18
CA GLY A 99 5.04 -19.19 6.90
C GLY A 99 4.60 -19.62 8.31
N THR A 100 5.47 -20.36 9.00
CA THR A 100 5.24 -20.74 10.41
C THR A 100 5.57 -19.60 11.39
N GLY A 101 6.27 -18.57 10.93
CA GLY A 101 6.60 -17.40 11.72
C GLY A 101 5.38 -16.50 11.90
N ALA A 102 4.99 -16.25 13.14
CA ALA A 102 3.84 -15.40 13.45
C ALA A 102 4.08 -13.95 12.99
N VAL A 103 3.07 -13.34 12.34
CA VAL A 103 3.13 -11.96 11.86
C VAL A 103 2.55 -11.04 12.92
N THR A 104 3.38 -10.13 13.44
CA THR A 104 2.98 -9.16 14.46
C THR A 104 3.02 -7.75 13.90
N VAL A 105 1.91 -7.02 14.05
CA VAL A 105 1.83 -5.61 13.63
C VAL A 105 2.16 -4.67 14.77
N GLN A 106 3.03 -3.72 14.50
CA GLN A 106 3.35 -2.60 15.38
C GLN A 106 3.08 -1.27 14.66
N GLY A 107 2.37 -0.36 15.31
CA GLY A 107 2.29 1.03 14.88
C GLY A 107 3.46 1.83 15.43
N ASP A 108 4.06 2.65 14.60
CA ASP A 108 4.99 3.71 14.99
C ASP A 108 4.24 5.04 14.86
N GLY A 109 3.93 5.68 15.99
CA GLY A 109 3.11 6.92 16.00
C GLY A 109 1.60 6.75 15.75
N PHE A 110 1.12 5.58 15.30
CA PHE A 110 -0.30 5.26 15.19
C PHE A 110 -0.78 4.25 16.24
N ASP A 111 -2.00 4.45 16.74
CA ASP A 111 -2.68 3.43 17.53
C ASP A 111 -3.26 2.33 16.63
N ILE A 112 -2.94 1.07 16.94
CA ILE A 112 -3.47 -0.11 16.25
C ILE A 112 -4.60 -0.69 17.08
N ILE A 113 -5.82 -0.30 16.75
CA ILE A 113 -7.01 -0.69 17.50
C ILE A 113 -7.46 -2.07 17.05
N LYS A 114 -7.58 -2.98 18.01
CA LYS A 114 -8.07 -4.35 17.87
C LYS A 114 -9.05 -4.67 19.02
N PRO A 115 -9.82 -5.77 18.97
CA PRO A 115 -10.52 -6.26 20.15
C PRO A 115 -9.55 -6.45 21.32
N ALA A 116 -9.97 -6.05 22.53
CA ALA A 116 -9.09 -6.10 23.71
C ALA A 116 -8.60 -7.52 24.03
N SER A 117 -9.44 -8.54 23.78
CA SER A 117 -9.14 -9.95 23.99
C SER A 117 -8.19 -10.58 22.97
N ARG A 118 -7.80 -9.86 21.92
CA ARG A 118 -6.92 -10.36 20.85
C ARG A 118 -5.53 -9.73 20.96
N SER A 119 -4.51 -10.37 20.41
CA SER A 119 -3.17 -9.78 20.23
C SER A 119 -3.08 -9.03 18.89
N ARG A 120 -1.94 -8.38 18.62
CA ARG A 120 -1.62 -7.80 17.30
C ARG A 120 -0.90 -8.80 16.39
N THR A 121 -0.97 -10.08 16.74
CA THR A 121 -0.26 -11.17 16.09
C THR A 121 -1.29 -12.10 15.44
N THR A 122 -0.95 -12.66 14.30
CA THR A 122 -1.76 -13.72 13.65
C THR A 122 -1.94 -14.92 14.58
N ALA A 123 -3.12 -15.55 14.53
CA ALA A 123 -3.45 -16.65 15.46
C ALA A 123 -2.70 -17.95 15.14
N GLU A 124 -2.55 -18.24 13.84
CA GLU A 124 -1.99 -19.49 13.35
C GLU A 124 -1.49 -19.35 11.92
N LYS A 125 -0.83 -20.40 11.42
CA LYS A 125 -0.39 -20.46 10.02
C LYS A 125 -1.60 -20.30 9.08
N ASP A 126 -1.37 -19.56 8.00
CA ASP A 126 -2.36 -19.19 6.97
C ASP A 126 -3.46 -18.24 7.49
N ALA A 127 -3.35 -17.74 8.72
CA ALA A 127 -4.20 -16.66 9.20
C ALA A 127 -3.98 -15.37 8.39
N VAL A 128 -5.08 -14.73 8.04
CA VAL A 128 -5.11 -13.44 7.34
C VAL A 128 -5.63 -12.36 8.29
N ILE A 129 -4.91 -11.24 8.32
CA ILE A 129 -5.29 -10.02 9.04
C ILE A 129 -5.27 -8.85 8.08
N ALA A 130 -6.10 -7.84 8.35
CA ALA A 130 -6.16 -6.62 7.55
C ALA A 130 -6.04 -5.38 8.42
N LEU A 131 -5.29 -4.40 7.91
CA LEU A 131 -5.13 -3.07 8.46
C LEU A 131 -6.01 -2.11 7.66
N LYS A 132 -6.94 -1.45 8.33
CA LYS A 132 -7.79 -0.41 7.74
C LYS A 132 -7.53 0.94 8.38
N ARG A 133 -7.12 1.93 7.58
CA ARG A 133 -6.93 3.30 8.07
C ARG A 133 -8.29 3.91 8.42
N ARG A 134 -8.32 4.69 9.51
CA ARG A 134 -9.49 5.49 9.90
C ARG A 134 -9.18 6.98 9.76
N ALA A 135 -9.52 7.60 8.64
CA ALA A 135 -9.15 8.99 8.32
C ALA A 135 -9.44 10.02 9.43
N ALA A 136 -10.54 9.89 10.18
CA ALA A 136 -10.97 10.88 11.17
C ALA A 136 -10.25 10.79 12.54
N VAL A 137 -9.38 9.81 12.74
CA VAL A 137 -8.73 9.53 14.03
C VAL A 137 -7.39 8.89 13.77
N ASP A 138 -6.29 9.38 14.34
CA ASP A 138 -4.92 8.87 14.15
C ASP A 138 -4.73 7.43 14.66
N SER A 139 -5.32 6.50 13.93
CA SER A 139 -5.50 5.11 14.31
C SER A 139 -5.79 4.24 13.10
N TRP A 140 -5.45 2.98 13.25
CA TRP A 140 -5.76 1.91 12.32
C TRP A 140 -6.60 0.86 13.02
N ARG A 141 -7.54 0.26 12.29
CA ARG A 141 -8.29 -0.89 12.76
C ARG A 141 -7.58 -2.15 12.26
N LEU A 142 -7.26 -3.05 13.18
CA LEU A 142 -6.77 -4.39 12.86
C LEU A 142 -7.91 -5.40 13.01
N VAL A 143 -8.16 -6.18 11.96
CA VAL A 143 -9.18 -7.23 11.89
C VAL A 143 -8.63 -8.51 11.28
N GLY A 144 -9.40 -9.59 11.38
CA GLY A 144 -9.04 -10.90 10.85
C GLY A 144 -8.79 -11.92 11.95
N LEU A 145 -8.03 -12.96 11.62
CA LEU A 145 -7.74 -14.06 12.54
C LEU A 145 -6.51 -13.73 13.41
N LEU A 146 -6.78 -13.04 14.51
CA LEU A 146 -5.79 -12.62 15.50
C LEU A 146 -5.66 -13.64 16.63
N GLY A 147 -4.45 -13.82 17.15
CA GLY A 147 -4.20 -14.63 18.34
C GLY A 147 -4.84 -14.00 19.59
N ASP A 148 -4.79 -14.71 20.71
CA ASP A 148 -5.32 -14.22 21.97
C ASP A 148 -4.36 -13.24 22.65
N ALA A 149 -4.91 -12.27 23.38
CA ALA A 149 -4.11 -11.39 24.21
C ALA A 149 -3.44 -12.20 25.34
N PRO A 150 -2.19 -11.86 25.74
CA PRO A 150 -1.54 -12.45 26.90
C PRO A 150 -2.29 -12.13 28.21
#